data_AF-A0A2R4C6F4-F1
#
_entry.id   AF-A0A2R4C6F4-F1
#
_cell.length_a   1.000
_cell.length_b   1.000
_cell.length_c   1.000
_cell.angle_alpha   90.00
_cell.angle_beta   90.00
_cell.angle_gamma   90.00
#
_symmetry.space_group_name_H-M   'P 1'
#
loop_
_entity.id
_entity.type
_entity.pdbx_description
1 polymer ?
#
loop_
_entity_poly.entity_id
_entity_poly.type
_entity_poly.pdbx_seq_one_letter_code
_entity_poly.pdbx_strand_id
1 'polypeptide(L)'
;MNKLLATLIAGVFATAAHAQTATTAPVNNNVAEAQADAQKDIAKAQEKEAKKVADANEDVAKAQHKADKKKAKAAHKADKEYAKANEKVAEADPEDKLKAEAKADKKVAKAEAKVAKADAKANEKVAKEMAEADKEKALAAAKTDEAVAKANADVKKEAAKH
;
A
#
# COMPACT_ATOMS: atom_id res chain seq x y z
N MET A 1 1.02 4.43 14.23
CA MET A 1 1.03 2.97 13.98
C MET A 1 2.37 2.30 14.31
N ASN A 2 3.45 3.05 14.54
CA ASN A 2 4.81 2.51 14.77
C ASN A 2 4.97 1.71 16.08
N LYS A 3 4.13 1.96 17.09
CA LYS A 3 4.22 1.25 18.37
C LYS A 3 3.73 -0.19 18.27
N LEU A 4 2.69 -0.47 17.49
CA LEU A 4 2.13 -1.82 17.37
C LEU A 4 3.03 -2.76 16.56
N LEU A 5 3.63 -2.25 15.47
CA LEU A 5 4.63 -2.98 14.67
C LEU A 5 5.88 -3.29 15.49
N ALA A 6 6.36 -2.35 16.31
CA ALA A 6 7.49 -2.58 17.20
C ALA A 6 7.21 -3.66 18.26
N THR A 7 6.00 -3.69 18.84
CA THR A 7 5.63 -4.74 19.81
C THR A 7 5.47 -6.11 19.17
N LEU A 8 4.98 -6.18 17.91
CA LEU A 8 4.81 -7.45 17.20
C LEU A 8 6.16 -8.07 16.81
N ILE A 9 7.09 -7.24 16.34
CA ILE A 9 8.46 -7.68 15.98
C ILE A 9 9.20 -8.15 17.25
N ALA A 10 9.11 -7.41 18.36
CA ALA A 10 9.72 -7.82 19.63
C ALA A 10 9.10 -9.12 20.21
N GLY A 11 7.81 -9.37 19.97
CA GLY A 11 7.12 -10.58 20.44
C GLY A 11 7.53 -11.87 19.71
N VAL A 12 7.97 -11.78 18.45
CA VAL A 12 8.39 -12.95 17.66
C VAL A 12 9.78 -13.46 18.06
N PHE A 13 10.68 -12.60 18.54
CA PHE A 13 12.04 -13.00 18.89
C PHE A 13 12.16 -13.77 20.23
N ALA A 14 11.13 -13.74 21.09
CA ALA A 14 11.19 -14.42 22.39
C ALA A 14 10.98 -15.95 22.30
N THR A 15 10.47 -16.48 21.18
CA THR A 15 10.05 -17.89 21.09
C THR A 15 11.08 -18.82 20.43
N ALA A 16 12.18 -18.31 19.88
CA ALA A 16 13.18 -19.13 19.18
C ALA A 16 14.35 -19.61 20.06
N ALA A 17 14.49 -19.10 21.30
CA ALA A 17 15.66 -19.37 22.14
C ALA A 17 15.62 -20.70 22.94
N HIS A 18 14.56 -21.52 22.83
CA HIS A 18 14.38 -22.71 23.68
C HIS A 18 14.51 -24.08 22.99
N ALA A 19 15.11 -24.15 21.79
CA ALA A 19 15.21 -25.40 21.05
C ALA A 19 16.60 -25.75 20.49
N GLN A 20 17.69 -25.44 21.21
CA GLN A 20 18.96 -26.13 20.94
C GLN A 20 19.45 -26.89 22.17
N THR A 21 19.16 -28.18 22.09
CA THR A 21 19.56 -29.30 22.93
C THR A 21 21.03 -29.32 23.30
N ALA A 22 21.29 -29.85 24.49
CA ALA A 22 22.58 -30.23 25.03
C ALA A 22 23.44 -31.03 24.03
N THR A 23 24.63 -30.51 23.73
CA THR A 23 25.85 -31.29 23.47
C THR A 23 27.05 -30.40 23.78
N THR A 24 27.93 -30.91 24.64
CA THR A 24 29.16 -30.28 25.11
C THR A 24 30.17 -30.12 23.97
N ALA A 25 30.36 -28.90 23.49
CA ALA A 25 31.52 -28.44 22.73
C ALA A 25 31.88 -27.04 23.26
N PRO A 26 33.15 -26.61 23.25
CA PRO A 26 33.52 -25.30 23.76
C PRO A 26 32.72 -24.24 23.01
N VAL A 27 31.95 -23.44 23.74
CA VAL A 27 31.32 -22.24 23.21
C VAL A 27 32.46 -21.33 22.76
N ASN A 28 32.70 -21.31 21.46
CA ASN A 28 33.72 -20.46 20.88
C ASN A 28 33.12 -19.06 20.81
N ASN A 29 33.51 -18.18 21.73
CA ASN A 29 32.92 -16.84 21.90
C ASN A 29 32.79 -16.07 20.58
N ASN A 30 33.74 -16.24 19.65
CA ASN A 30 33.74 -15.58 18.35
C ASN A 30 32.54 -15.96 17.47
N VAL A 31 32.07 -17.21 17.51
CA VAL A 31 30.90 -17.66 16.74
C VAL A 31 29.62 -17.11 17.36
N ALA A 32 29.53 -17.06 18.69
CA ALA A 32 28.40 -16.47 19.40
C ALA A 32 28.30 -14.94 19.15
N GLU A 33 29.42 -14.23 19.14
CA GLU A 33 29.50 -12.81 18.78
C GLU A 33 29.08 -12.59 17.32
N ALA A 34 29.59 -13.39 16.38
CA ALA A 34 29.19 -13.31 14.98
C ALA A 34 27.68 -13.56 14.77
N GLN A 35 27.07 -14.48 15.53
CA GLN A 35 25.63 -14.72 15.50
C GLN A 35 24.83 -13.52 16.02
N ALA A 36 25.29 -12.89 17.11
CA ALA A 36 24.64 -11.70 17.67
C ALA A 36 24.71 -10.50 16.70
N ASP A 37 25.87 -10.27 16.08
CA ASP A 37 26.03 -9.22 15.06
C ASP A 37 25.20 -9.49 13.81
N ALA A 38 25.16 -10.74 13.34
CA ALA A 38 24.28 -11.17 12.26
C ALA A 38 22.80 -10.87 12.55
N GLN A 39 22.32 -11.21 13.76
CA GLN A 39 20.95 -10.93 14.17
C GLN A 39 20.66 -9.42 14.25
N LYS A 40 21.61 -8.63 14.74
CA LYS A 40 21.49 -7.16 14.78
C LYS A 40 21.37 -6.56 13.39
N ASP A 41 22.14 -7.05 12.42
CA ASP A 41 22.11 -6.54 11.05
C ASP A 41 20.84 -6.98 10.31
N ILE A 42 20.37 -8.21 10.53
CA ILE A 42 19.06 -8.67 10.05
C ILE A 42 17.94 -7.79 10.62
N ALA A 43 17.95 -7.52 11.93
CA ALA A 43 16.93 -6.69 12.58
C ALA A 43 16.88 -5.27 12.00
N LYS A 44 18.05 -4.65 11.74
CA LYS A 44 18.12 -3.33 11.08
C LYS A 44 17.60 -3.39 9.64
N ALA A 45 17.86 -4.47 8.90
CA ALA A 45 17.35 -4.62 7.54
C ALA A 45 15.82 -4.74 7.53
N GLN A 46 15.26 -5.57 8.41
CA GLN A 46 13.82 -5.71 8.61
C GLN A 46 13.14 -4.41 9.04
N GLU A 47 13.78 -3.61 9.92
CA GLU A 47 13.25 -2.29 10.30
C GLU A 47 13.18 -1.34 9.10
N LYS A 48 14.22 -1.32 8.25
CA LYS A 48 14.24 -0.50 7.03
C LYS A 48 13.17 -0.96 6.04
N GLU A 49 12.99 -2.26 5.87
CA GLU A 49 11.92 -2.82 5.05
C GLU A 49 10.55 -2.42 5.57
N ALA A 50 10.29 -2.61 6.86
CA ALA A 50 9.02 -2.24 7.48
C ALA A 50 8.69 -0.75 7.27
N LYS A 51 9.70 0.12 7.38
CA LYS A 51 9.54 1.56 7.08
C LYS A 51 9.20 1.79 5.61
N LYS A 52 9.91 1.14 4.68
CA LYS A 52 9.62 1.26 3.23
C LYS A 52 8.22 0.75 2.87
N VAL A 53 7.80 -0.36 3.46
CA VAL A 53 6.43 -0.89 3.29
C VAL A 53 5.39 0.09 3.82
N ALA A 54 5.66 0.72 4.97
CA ALA A 54 4.77 1.73 5.54
C ALA A 54 4.66 2.99 4.67
N ASP A 55 5.79 3.53 4.21
CA ASP A 55 5.83 4.70 3.32
C ASP A 55 5.06 4.42 2.02
N ALA A 56 5.31 3.26 1.37
CA ALA A 56 4.62 2.86 0.15
C ALA A 56 3.09 2.69 0.35
N ASN A 57 2.66 2.17 1.50
CA ASN A 57 1.24 2.10 1.84
C ASN A 57 0.61 3.49 2.05
N GLU A 58 1.35 4.43 2.66
CA GLU A 58 0.89 5.79 2.85
C GLU A 58 0.65 6.51 1.51
N ASP A 59 1.53 6.30 0.54
CA ASP A 59 1.41 6.92 -0.78
C ASP A 59 0.22 6.36 -1.58
N VAL A 60 -0.03 5.05 -1.51
CA VAL A 60 -1.26 4.45 -2.04
C VAL A 60 -2.50 5.04 -1.38
N ALA A 61 -2.51 5.19 -0.05
CA ALA A 61 -3.64 5.77 0.67
C ALA A 61 -3.89 7.24 0.27
N LYS A 62 -2.82 8.04 0.09
CA LYS A 62 -2.93 9.41 -0.44
C LYS A 62 -3.49 9.44 -1.86
N ALA A 63 -3.08 8.51 -2.72
CA ALA A 63 -3.59 8.39 -4.08
C ALA A 63 -5.09 8.03 -4.09
N GLN A 64 -5.51 7.07 -3.28
CA GLN A 64 -6.92 6.69 -3.09
C GLN A 64 -7.76 7.89 -2.62
N HIS A 65 -7.33 8.58 -1.57
CA HIS A 65 -8.04 9.76 -1.08
C HIS A 65 -8.16 10.88 -2.13
N LYS A 66 -7.09 11.13 -2.91
CA LYS A 66 -7.13 12.09 -4.03
C LYS A 66 -8.09 11.63 -5.14
N ALA A 67 -8.15 10.32 -5.41
CA ALA A 67 -9.08 9.74 -6.37
C ALA A 67 -10.52 9.95 -5.91
N ASP A 68 -10.86 9.54 -4.69
CA ASP A 68 -12.22 9.66 -4.15
C ASP A 68 -12.71 11.11 -4.13
N LYS A 69 -11.84 12.06 -3.76
CA LYS A 69 -12.16 13.49 -3.84
C LYS A 69 -12.50 13.95 -5.26
N LYS A 70 -11.84 13.40 -6.29
CA LYS A 70 -12.13 13.72 -7.69
C LYS A 70 -13.44 13.10 -8.15
N LYS A 71 -13.70 11.85 -7.78
CA LYS A 71 -14.95 11.14 -8.10
C LYS A 71 -16.13 11.86 -7.48
N ALA A 72 -16.06 12.16 -6.18
CA ALA A 72 -17.09 12.90 -5.46
C ALA A 72 -17.37 14.28 -6.10
N LYS A 73 -16.32 15.01 -6.50
CA LYS A 73 -16.47 16.30 -7.20
C LYS A 73 -17.11 16.15 -8.57
N ALA A 74 -16.88 15.04 -9.28
CA ALA A 74 -17.51 14.76 -10.57
C ALA A 74 -19.00 14.40 -10.36
N ALA A 75 -19.30 13.51 -9.42
CA ALA A 75 -20.66 13.13 -9.05
C ALA A 75 -21.50 14.36 -8.65
N HIS A 76 -21.00 15.20 -7.73
CA HIS A 76 -21.70 16.42 -7.34
C HIS A 76 -21.97 17.38 -8.52
N LYS A 77 -21.07 17.43 -9.52
CA LYS A 77 -21.32 18.24 -10.73
C LYS A 77 -22.40 17.62 -11.61
N ALA A 78 -22.42 16.30 -11.73
CA ALA A 78 -23.46 15.58 -12.45
C ALA A 78 -24.82 15.76 -11.77
N ASP A 79 -24.90 15.61 -10.45
CA ASP A 79 -26.15 15.81 -9.68
C ASP A 79 -26.72 17.22 -9.90
N LYS A 80 -25.86 18.24 -9.95
CA LYS A 80 -26.26 19.62 -10.28
C LYS A 80 -26.75 19.76 -11.73
N GLU A 81 -26.13 19.04 -12.68
CA GLU A 81 -26.60 19.00 -14.07
C GLU A 81 -27.96 18.27 -14.17
N TYR A 82 -28.19 17.21 -13.38
CA TYR A 82 -29.45 16.47 -13.32
C TYR A 82 -30.57 17.32 -12.74
N ALA A 83 -30.33 17.96 -11.61
CA ALA A 83 -31.32 18.85 -10.98
C ALA A 83 -31.78 19.95 -11.95
N LYS A 84 -30.83 20.61 -12.63
CA LYS A 84 -31.14 21.63 -13.66
C LYS A 84 -31.83 21.08 -14.91
N ALA A 85 -31.59 19.81 -15.23
CA ALA A 85 -32.26 19.16 -16.36
C ALA A 85 -33.71 18.86 -16.00
N ASN A 86 -33.95 18.31 -14.81
CA ASN A 86 -35.28 17.99 -14.30
C ASN A 86 -36.13 19.24 -14.04
N GLU A 87 -35.53 20.31 -13.52
CA GLU A 87 -36.20 21.61 -13.35
C GLU A 87 -36.75 22.12 -14.69
N LYS A 88 -35.96 22.05 -15.76
CA LYS A 88 -36.41 22.44 -17.12
C LYS A 88 -37.50 21.55 -17.70
N VAL A 89 -37.59 20.30 -17.27
CA VAL A 89 -38.69 19.40 -17.64
C VAL A 89 -39.95 19.77 -16.86
N ALA A 90 -39.81 20.09 -15.58
CA ALA A 90 -40.93 20.47 -14.72
C ALA A 90 -41.55 21.82 -15.13
N GLU A 91 -40.74 22.76 -15.62
CA GLU A 91 -41.18 24.07 -16.12
C GLU A 91 -41.71 24.04 -17.56
N ALA A 92 -41.60 22.92 -18.28
CA ALA A 92 -42.01 22.85 -19.68
C ALA A 92 -43.53 22.69 -19.83
N ASP A 93 -44.10 23.37 -20.81
CA ASP A 93 -45.51 23.20 -21.19
C ASP A 93 -45.80 21.76 -21.65
N PRO A 94 -47.05 21.27 -21.49
CA PRO A 94 -47.41 19.88 -21.81
C PRO A 94 -47.04 19.45 -23.23
N GLU A 95 -47.19 20.33 -24.22
CA GLU A 95 -46.88 20.05 -25.63
C GLU A 95 -45.37 19.95 -25.89
N ASP A 96 -44.54 20.66 -25.11
CA ASP A 96 -43.08 20.68 -25.25
C ASP A 96 -42.37 19.72 -24.28
N LYS A 97 -43.10 19.14 -23.33
CA LYS A 97 -42.57 18.31 -22.26
C LYS A 97 -41.72 17.14 -22.76
N LEU A 98 -42.20 16.45 -23.80
CA LEU A 98 -41.49 15.30 -24.39
C LEU A 98 -40.14 15.71 -25.02
N LYS A 99 -40.07 16.92 -25.59
CA LYS A 99 -38.83 17.50 -26.13
C LYS A 99 -37.90 17.99 -25.03
N ALA A 100 -38.45 18.50 -23.92
CA ALA A 100 -37.69 18.87 -22.73
C ALA A 100 -37.06 17.62 -22.07
N GLU A 101 -37.81 16.53 -21.93
CA GLU A 101 -37.34 15.24 -21.43
C GLU A 101 -36.19 14.70 -22.28
N ALA A 102 -36.34 14.63 -23.60
CA ALA A 102 -35.26 14.19 -24.49
C ALA A 102 -33.98 15.04 -24.36
N LYS A 103 -34.11 16.35 -24.12
CA LYS A 103 -32.96 17.24 -23.86
C LYS A 103 -32.37 17.02 -22.47
N ALA A 104 -33.19 16.70 -21.47
CA ALA A 104 -32.75 16.38 -20.12
C ALA A 104 -31.97 15.05 -20.12
N ASP A 105 -32.49 14.00 -20.73
CA ASP A 105 -31.83 12.71 -20.87
C ASP A 105 -30.46 12.84 -21.53
N LYS A 106 -30.38 13.62 -22.62
CA LYS A 106 -29.10 13.89 -23.31
C LYS A 106 -28.10 14.62 -22.42
N LYS A 107 -28.56 15.49 -21.52
CA LYS A 107 -27.69 16.18 -20.54
C LYS A 107 -27.25 15.22 -19.44
N VAL A 108 -28.18 14.43 -18.90
CA VAL A 108 -27.91 13.41 -17.87
C VAL A 108 -26.85 12.44 -18.40
N ALA A 109 -27.06 11.85 -19.58
CA ALA A 109 -26.11 10.94 -20.21
C ALA A 109 -24.72 11.58 -20.43
N LYS A 110 -24.65 12.88 -20.80
CA LYS A 110 -23.38 13.60 -20.91
C LYS A 110 -22.70 13.81 -19.55
N ALA A 111 -23.46 14.06 -18.49
CA ALA A 111 -22.92 14.18 -17.14
C ALA A 111 -22.40 12.83 -16.63
N GLU A 112 -23.15 11.73 -16.82
CA GLU A 112 -22.72 10.37 -16.49
C GLU A 112 -21.42 10.00 -17.20
N ALA A 113 -21.31 10.28 -18.50
CA ALA A 113 -20.09 10.05 -19.26
C ALA A 113 -18.87 10.82 -18.70
N LYS A 114 -19.08 12.03 -18.18
CA LYS A 114 -18.01 12.80 -17.50
C LYS A 114 -17.63 12.16 -16.17
N VAL A 115 -18.58 11.67 -15.40
CA VAL A 115 -18.34 10.95 -14.13
C VAL A 115 -17.55 9.69 -14.39
N ALA A 116 -18.02 8.82 -15.30
CA ALA A 116 -17.33 7.60 -15.68
C ALA A 116 -15.88 7.85 -16.15
N LYS A 117 -15.67 8.91 -16.93
CA LYS A 117 -14.32 9.32 -17.36
C LYS A 117 -13.44 9.82 -16.21
N ALA A 118 -14.02 10.54 -15.24
CA ALA A 118 -13.30 10.98 -14.05
C ALA A 118 -12.92 9.79 -13.17
N ASP A 119 -13.83 8.84 -12.98
CA ASP A 119 -13.62 7.61 -12.21
C ASP A 119 -12.54 6.75 -12.83
N ALA A 120 -12.60 6.50 -14.15
CA ALA A 120 -11.59 5.73 -14.87
C ALA A 120 -10.20 6.35 -14.71
N LYS A 121 -10.06 7.68 -14.90
CA LYS A 121 -8.77 8.38 -14.71
C LYS A 121 -8.29 8.37 -13.26
N ALA A 122 -9.20 8.43 -12.30
CA ALA A 122 -8.85 8.39 -10.89
C ALA A 122 -8.35 7.00 -10.49
N ASN A 123 -9.05 5.94 -10.92
CA ASN A 123 -8.68 4.55 -10.71
C ASN A 123 -7.35 4.20 -11.39
N GLU A 124 -7.13 4.66 -12.63
CA GLU A 124 -5.87 4.46 -13.34
C GLU A 124 -4.66 5.00 -12.54
N LYS A 125 -4.81 6.17 -11.91
CA LYS A 125 -3.75 6.76 -11.08
C LYS A 125 -3.50 5.96 -9.82
N VAL A 126 -4.56 5.50 -9.14
CA VAL A 126 -4.43 4.63 -7.97
C VAL A 126 -3.75 3.31 -8.35
N ALA A 127 -4.12 2.71 -9.47
CA ALA A 127 -3.51 1.47 -9.96
C ALA A 127 -2.01 1.64 -10.25
N LYS A 128 -1.59 2.78 -10.83
CA LYS A 128 -0.16 3.08 -11.03
C LYS A 128 0.58 3.21 -9.70
N GLU A 129 0.01 3.93 -8.73
CA GLU A 129 0.62 4.07 -7.40
C GLU A 129 0.74 2.72 -6.68
N MET A 130 -0.29 1.87 -6.76
CA MET A 130 -0.23 0.52 -6.19
C MET A 130 0.87 -0.32 -6.85
N ALA A 131 0.99 -0.27 -8.17
CA ALA A 131 2.05 -0.99 -8.89
C ALA A 131 3.47 -0.48 -8.54
N GLU A 132 3.63 0.83 -8.30
CA GLU A 132 4.91 1.39 -7.84
C GLU A 132 5.20 0.97 -6.39
N ALA A 133 4.22 1.09 -5.49
CA ALA A 133 4.34 0.64 -4.11
C ALA A 133 4.69 -0.85 -4.01
N ASP A 134 4.08 -1.71 -4.84
CA ASP A 134 4.38 -3.15 -4.84
C ASP A 134 5.82 -3.43 -5.31
N LYS A 135 6.31 -2.68 -6.30
CA LYS A 135 7.73 -2.77 -6.72
C LYS A 135 8.67 -2.34 -5.60
N GLU A 136 8.36 -1.24 -4.91
CA GLU A 136 9.19 -0.75 -3.80
C GLU A 136 9.23 -1.75 -2.64
N LYS A 137 8.09 -2.34 -2.29
CA LYS A 137 8.00 -3.40 -1.28
C LYS A 137 8.82 -4.62 -1.67
N ALA A 138 8.69 -5.08 -2.92
CA ALA A 138 9.47 -6.22 -3.41
C ALA A 138 10.98 -5.94 -3.38
N LEU A 139 11.42 -4.73 -3.76
CA LEU A 139 12.82 -4.32 -3.66
C LEU A 139 13.31 -4.22 -2.21
N ALA A 140 12.45 -3.79 -1.29
CA ALA A 140 12.79 -3.73 0.13
C ALA A 140 12.97 -5.14 0.71
N ALA A 141 12.04 -6.06 0.42
CA ALA A 141 12.15 -7.47 0.82
C ALA A 141 13.41 -8.12 0.25
N ALA A 142 13.71 -7.93 -1.04
CA ALA A 142 14.92 -8.48 -1.66
C ALA A 142 16.22 -8.00 -0.98
N LYS A 143 16.26 -6.73 -0.53
CA LYS A 143 17.41 -6.21 0.23
C LYS A 143 17.52 -6.80 1.62
N THR A 144 16.40 -7.11 2.27
CA THR A 144 16.40 -7.84 3.54
C THR A 144 16.92 -9.24 3.35
N ASP A 145 16.46 -9.95 2.31
CA ASP A 145 16.93 -11.30 1.99
C ASP A 145 18.44 -11.32 1.71
N GLU A 146 18.95 -10.33 0.98
CA GLU A 146 20.39 -10.15 0.76
C GLU A 146 21.16 -9.94 2.07
N ALA A 147 20.64 -9.11 2.97
CA ALA A 147 21.24 -8.88 4.29
C ALA A 147 21.25 -10.14 5.14
N VAL A 148 20.16 -10.93 5.12
CA VAL A 148 20.06 -12.23 5.80
C VAL A 148 21.06 -13.23 5.23
N ALA A 149 21.16 -13.33 3.90
CA ALA A 149 22.09 -14.22 3.23
C ALA A 149 23.55 -13.87 3.58
N LYS A 150 23.89 -12.58 3.58
CA LYS A 150 25.23 -12.10 3.95
C LYS A 150 25.54 -12.39 5.42
N ALA A 151 24.63 -12.06 6.33
CA ALA A 151 24.80 -12.30 7.75
C ALA A 151 25.02 -13.80 8.07
N ASN A 152 24.26 -14.68 7.41
CA ASN A 152 24.44 -16.13 7.53
C ASN A 152 25.78 -16.62 6.95
N ALA A 153 26.25 -16.01 5.86
CA ALA A 153 27.54 -16.34 5.27
C ALA A 153 28.70 -15.94 6.20
N ASP A 154 28.61 -14.78 6.85
CA ASP A 154 29.61 -14.30 7.79
C ASP A 154 29.70 -15.22 9.03
N VAL A 155 28.56 -15.65 9.59
CA VAL A 155 28.52 -16.63 10.69
C VAL A 155 29.15 -17.97 10.27
N LYS A 156 28.82 -18.49 9.08
CA LYS A 156 29.40 -19.75 8.57
C LYS A 156 30.91 -19.64 8.38
N LYS A 157 31.38 -18.49 7.89
CA LYS A 157 32.82 -18.22 7.72
C LYS A 157 33.54 -18.19 9.05
N GLU A 158 32.94 -17.61 10.09
CA GLU A 158 33.52 -17.60 11.43
C GLU A 158 33.53 -19.00 12.05
N ALA A 159 32.46 -19.76 11.88
CA ALA A 159 32.37 -21.15 12.34
C ALA A 159 33.42 -22.06 11.67
N ALA A 160 33.76 -21.83 10.40
CA ALA A 160 34.74 -22.63 9.66
C ALA A 160 36.21 -22.36 10.04
N LYS A 161 36.49 -21.37 10.89
CA LYS A 161 37.86 -21.09 11.40
C LYS A 161 38.27 -22.01 12.55
N HIS A 162 37.38 -22.89 13.00
CA HIS A 162 37.51 -23.75 14.16
C HIS A 162 37.07 -25.18 13.85
#